data_AF-A0A448Z3A4-F1
#
_entry.id   AF-A0A448Z3A4-F1
#
_cell.length_a   1.000
_cell.length_b   1.000
_cell.length_c   1.000
_cell.angle_alpha   90.00
_cell.angle_beta   90.00
_cell.angle_gamma   90.00
#
_symmetry.space_group_name_H-M   'P 1'
#
loop_
_entity.id
_entity.type
_entity.pdbx_description
1 polymer ?
#
loop_
_entity_poly.entity_id
_entity_poly.type
_entity_poly.pdbx_seq_one_letter_code
_entity_poly.pdbx_strand_id
1 'polypeptide(L)'
;MAFGSIFHAQSLSPAICRSTVRRIAPLSRNFSVNKKLSTEERNEAVRHANKAMKGYTQTRILAKQGKLPSKNRPQSQEYQSANAIQFSLFISLGIAFIISPILGRKIAQDDEFREKYVPDWYDFRVKPPKSAWTRKELHDQIVDVERDMRERAIKGDFTPEKLEALKQTLQPRSDLSTEDIAMAKKYGWGAIHPGVDPDDYDEDDDDYEE
;
A
#
# COMPACT_ATOMS: atom_id res chain seq x y z
N MET A 1 28.73 -6.79 20.90
CA MET A 1 28.75 -5.60 20.00
C MET A 1 27.46 -5.67 19.20
N ALA A 2 26.54 -4.70 19.11
CA ALA A 2 26.50 -3.31 19.53
C ALA A 2 25.02 -2.89 19.75
N PHE A 3 24.86 -1.83 20.54
CA PHE A 3 23.69 -0.98 20.83
C PHE A 3 22.87 -0.65 19.57
N GLY A 4 21.57 -0.37 19.56
CA GLY A 4 20.67 0.24 20.55
C GLY A 4 19.75 1.22 19.81
N SER A 5 18.43 1.12 20.04
CA SER A 5 17.40 1.99 19.46
C SER A 5 17.61 3.47 19.76
N ILE A 6 17.41 4.36 18.77
CA ILE A 6 16.95 5.74 19.00
C ILE A 6 15.97 6.14 17.90
N PHE A 7 14.71 6.32 18.30
CA PHE A 7 13.63 6.98 17.55
C PHE A 7 14.05 8.40 17.14
N HIS A 8 13.98 8.73 15.85
CA HIS A 8 14.05 10.10 15.37
C HIS A 8 12.63 10.59 15.03
N ALA A 9 11.99 11.27 15.98
CA ALA A 9 10.79 12.05 15.73
C ALA A 9 11.20 13.37 15.04
N GLN A 10 10.96 13.48 13.74
CA GLN A 10 11.07 14.77 13.05
C GLN A 10 9.80 15.58 13.30
N SER A 11 9.94 16.60 14.14
CA SER A 11 8.92 17.63 14.34
C SER A 11 8.81 18.48 13.06
N LEU A 12 7.66 18.41 12.40
CA LEU A 12 7.28 19.30 11.31
C LEU A 12 6.98 20.67 11.89
N SER A 13 8.01 21.51 11.99
CA SER A 13 7.82 22.95 12.19
C SER A 13 7.18 23.56 10.94
N PRO A 14 6.18 24.45 11.07
CA PRO A 14 5.66 25.18 9.93
C PRO A 14 6.75 26.17 9.49
N ALA A 15 7.44 25.85 8.41
CA ALA A 15 8.29 26.80 7.72
C ALA A 15 7.40 27.94 7.20
N ILE A 16 7.33 29.02 7.97
CA ILE A 16 6.77 30.30 7.55
C ILE A 16 7.60 30.75 6.34
N CYS A 17 7.08 30.52 5.14
CA CYS A 17 7.62 31.11 3.92
C CYS A 17 7.47 32.63 4.02
N ARG A 18 8.48 33.30 4.59
CA ARG A 18 8.69 34.72 4.34
C ARG A 18 8.97 34.87 2.85
N SER A 19 7.95 35.27 2.09
CA SER A 19 8.13 35.71 0.72
C SER A 19 9.04 36.94 0.73
N THR A 20 10.35 36.72 0.63
CA THR A 20 11.31 37.79 0.39
C THR A 20 11.04 38.31 -1.00
N VAL A 21 10.20 39.34 -1.09
CA VAL A 21 10.07 40.17 -2.28
C VAL A 21 11.43 40.83 -2.46
N ARG A 22 12.32 40.20 -3.22
CA ARG A 22 13.53 40.86 -3.72
C ARG A 22 13.05 41.99 -4.61
N ARG A 23 13.00 43.21 -4.08
CA ARG A 23 12.88 44.41 -4.91
C ARG A 23 14.09 44.39 -5.83
N ILE A 24 13.84 44.12 -7.10
CA ILE A 24 14.84 44.31 -8.15
C ILE A 24 15.07 45.83 -8.18
N ALA A 25 16.20 46.30 -7.65
CA ALA A 25 16.62 47.67 -7.85
C ALA A 25 16.67 47.92 -9.36
N PRO A 26 16.23 49.09 -9.87
CA PRO A 26 16.38 49.39 -11.27
C PRO A 26 17.88 49.39 -11.57
N LEU A 27 18.35 48.34 -12.23
CA LEU A 27 19.66 48.32 -12.87
C LEU A 27 19.61 49.45 -13.88
N SER A 28 20.17 50.61 -13.48
CA SER A 28 20.66 51.61 -14.40
C SER A 28 21.61 50.88 -15.35
N ARG A 29 21.09 50.42 -16.49
CA ARG A 29 21.93 50.01 -17.60
C ARG A 29 22.67 51.28 -18.01
N ASN A 30 23.88 51.42 -17.49
CA ASN A 30 24.87 52.33 -18.02
C ASN A 30 25.18 51.84 -19.44
N PHE A 31 24.36 52.25 -20.40
CA PHE A 31 24.69 52.11 -21.80
C PHE A 31 25.93 52.96 -22.01
N SER A 32 27.09 52.33 -22.14
CA SER A 32 28.31 52.97 -22.59
C SER A 32 28.11 53.41 -24.04
N VAL A 33 27.63 54.65 -24.23
CA VAL A 33 27.32 55.26 -25.54
C VAL A 33 28.60 55.65 -26.31
N ASN A 34 29.68 54.88 -26.21
CA ASN A 34 30.96 55.20 -26.85
C ASN A 34 31.41 54.18 -27.90
N LYS A 35 30.53 53.26 -28.33
CA LYS A 35 30.76 52.46 -29.53
C LYS A 35 30.02 53.12 -30.70
N LYS A 36 30.76 53.79 -31.59
CA LYS A 36 30.21 54.29 -32.86
C LYS A 36 29.85 53.05 -33.71
N LEU A 37 28.61 52.58 -33.60
CA LEU A 37 28.09 51.53 -34.49
C LEU A 37 28.26 51.99 -35.95
N SER A 38 28.65 51.05 -36.80
CA SER A 38 28.70 51.30 -38.25
C SER A 38 27.30 51.66 -38.77
N THR A 39 27.24 52.35 -39.89
CA THR A 39 25.96 52.73 -40.53
C THR A 39 25.09 51.50 -40.81
N GLU A 40 25.71 50.38 -41.16
CA GLU A 40 25.04 49.11 -41.44
C GLU A 40 24.47 48.47 -40.18
N GLU A 41 25.27 48.36 -39.11
CA GLU A 41 24.81 47.79 -37.83
C GLU A 41 23.69 48.63 -37.21
N ARG A 42 23.76 49.96 -37.36
CA ARG A 42 22.70 50.88 -36.92
C ARG A 42 21.40 50.64 -37.68
N ASN A 43 21.48 50.47 -39.00
CA ASN A 43 20.30 50.23 -39.83
C ASN A 43 19.67 48.86 -39.52
N GLU A 44 20.47 47.84 -39.25
CA GLU A 44 19.98 46.52 -38.85
C GLU A 44 19.32 46.55 -37.46
N ALA A 45 19.94 47.25 -36.49
CA ALA A 45 19.37 47.45 -35.17
C ALA A 45 18.01 48.19 -35.23
N VAL A 46 17.90 49.23 -36.07
CA VAL A 46 16.64 49.95 -36.28
C VAL A 46 15.59 49.06 -36.95
N ARG A 47 15.96 48.23 -37.93
CA ARG A 47 15.04 47.26 -38.55
C ARG A 47 14.53 46.24 -37.52
N HIS A 48 15.42 45.73 -36.66
CA HIS A 48 15.06 44.80 -35.60
C HIS A 48 14.14 45.45 -34.56
N ALA A 49 14.45 46.68 -34.12
CA ALA A 49 13.61 47.45 -33.20
C ALA A 49 12.21 47.72 -33.79
N ASN A 50 12.14 48.11 -35.06
CA ASN A 50 10.88 48.33 -35.78
C ASN A 50 10.09 47.02 -35.93
N LYS A 51 10.76 45.89 -36.19
CA LYS A 51 10.12 44.56 -36.26
C LYS A 51 9.54 44.14 -34.90
N ALA A 52 10.29 44.35 -33.81
CA ALA A 52 9.81 44.09 -32.45
C ALA A 52 8.62 44.99 -32.08
N MET A 53 8.65 46.27 -32.45
CA MET A 53 7.56 47.23 -32.21
C MET A 53 6.26 46.86 -32.93
N LYS A 54 6.33 46.21 -34.10
CA LYS A 54 5.12 45.74 -34.83
C LYS A 54 4.29 44.77 -33.99
N GLY A 55 4.91 43.88 -33.21
CA GLY A 55 4.19 42.95 -32.32
C GLY A 55 3.41 43.67 -31.20
N TYR A 56 4.01 44.72 -30.62
CA TYR A 56 3.37 45.51 -29.57
C TYR A 56 2.25 46.42 -30.10
N THR A 57 2.41 46.97 -31.30
CA THR A 57 1.34 47.77 -31.92
C THR A 57 0.18 46.90 -32.35
N GLN A 58 0.43 45.70 -32.89
CA GLN A 58 -0.61 44.77 -33.30
C GLN A 58 -1.47 44.30 -32.11
N THR A 59 -0.85 43.91 -30.99
CA THR A 59 -1.57 43.53 -29.76
C THR A 59 -2.36 44.70 -29.18
N ARG A 60 -1.81 45.91 -29.18
CA ARG A 60 -2.53 47.12 -28.72
C ARG A 60 -3.71 47.50 -29.63
N ILE A 61 -3.57 47.32 -30.94
CA ILE A 61 -4.67 47.55 -31.90
C ILE A 61 -5.76 46.48 -31.72
N LEU A 62 -5.39 45.21 -31.55
CA LEU A 62 -6.34 44.12 -31.29
C LEU A 62 -7.05 44.28 -29.93
N ALA A 63 -6.35 44.81 -28.92
CA ALA A 63 -6.94 45.19 -27.63
C ALA A 63 -7.97 46.31 -27.79
N LYS A 64 -7.64 47.37 -28.53
CA LYS A 64 -8.55 48.48 -28.83
C LYS A 64 -9.76 48.04 -29.67
N GLN A 65 -9.59 47.04 -30.53
CA GLN A 65 -10.67 46.41 -31.31
C GLN A 65 -11.50 45.41 -30.49
N GLY A 66 -11.18 45.16 -29.22
CA GLY A 66 -11.90 44.21 -28.36
C GLY A 66 -11.78 42.74 -28.77
N LYS A 67 -10.84 42.40 -29.66
CA LYS A 67 -10.68 41.04 -30.21
C LYS A 67 -9.75 40.16 -29.37
N LEU A 68 -9.12 40.71 -28.34
CA LEU A 68 -8.34 39.91 -27.39
C LEU A 68 -9.26 39.31 -26.34
N PRO A 69 -9.06 38.03 -25.97
CA PRO A 69 -9.82 37.40 -24.90
C PRO A 69 -9.62 38.22 -23.62
N SER A 70 -10.71 38.72 -23.04
CA SER A 70 -10.66 39.45 -21.78
C SER A 70 -10.06 38.57 -20.70
N LYS A 71 -9.15 39.10 -19.90
CA LYS A 71 -8.58 38.40 -18.73
C LYS A 71 -9.65 37.91 -17.74
N ASN A 72 -10.84 38.55 -17.77
CA ASN A 72 -12.01 38.19 -16.98
C ASN A 72 -13.08 37.46 -17.81
N ARG A 73 -12.70 36.74 -18.87
CA ARG A 73 -13.68 35.92 -19.60
C ARG A 73 -14.18 34.86 -18.61
N PRO A 74 -15.50 34.75 -18.36
CA PRO A 74 -16.00 33.65 -17.56
C PRO A 74 -15.49 32.37 -18.20
N GLN A 75 -14.76 31.57 -17.41
CA GLN A 75 -14.30 30.24 -17.82
C GLN A 75 -15.48 29.55 -18.51
N SER A 76 -15.25 28.96 -19.69
CA SER A 76 -16.33 28.27 -20.40
C SER A 76 -17.01 27.28 -19.47
N GLN A 77 -18.33 27.07 -19.64
CA GLN A 77 -19.12 26.18 -18.79
C GLN A 77 -18.45 24.81 -18.60
N GLU A 78 -17.74 24.32 -19.62
CA GLU A 78 -16.95 23.09 -19.59
C GLU A 78 -15.86 23.06 -18.49
N TYR A 79 -15.14 24.16 -18.26
CA TYR A 79 -14.13 24.24 -17.19
C TYR A 79 -14.79 24.33 -15.81
N GLN A 80 -15.95 24.98 -15.70
CA GLN A 80 -16.68 25.04 -14.42
C GLN A 80 -17.27 23.68 -14.06
N SER A 81 -17.81 22.93 -15.02
CA SER A 81 -18.33 21.58 -14.78
C SER A 81 -17.22 20.59 -14.43
N ALA A 82 -16.05 20.70 -15.07
CA ALA A 82 -14.92 19.83 -14.75
C ALA A 82 -14.45 20.00 -13.29
N ASN A 83 -14.32 21.24 -12.82
CA ASN A 83 -13.94 21.53 -11.43
C ASN A 83 -15.03 21.09 -10.43
N ALA A 84 -16.30 21.26 -10.78
CA ALA A 84 -17.42 20.82 -9.94
C ALA A 84 -17.45 19.29 -9.79
N ILE A 85 -17.24 18.55 -10.88
CA ILE A 85 -17.17 17.09 -10.88
C ILE A 85 -15.99 16.63 -10.02
N GLN A 86 -14.80 17.21 -10.21
CA GLN A 86 -13.63 16.87 -9.40
C GLN A 86 -13.87 17.12 -7.91
N PHE A 87 -14.45 18.26 -7.56
CA PHE A 87 -14.75 18.58 -6.16
C PHE A 87 -15.78 17.63 -5.55
N SER A 88 -16.80 17.21 -6.31
CA SER A 88 -17.79 16.23 -5.86
C SER A 88 -17.17 14.85 -5.62
N LEU A 89 -16.21 14.43 -6.45
CA LEU A 89 -15.44 13.20 -6.26
C LEU A 89 -14.59 13.26 -4.99
N PHE A 90 -13.92 14.40 -4.73
CA PHE A 90 -13.14 14.55 -3.50
C PHE A 90 -14.00 14.57 -2.24
N ILE A 91 -15.16 15.24 -2.27
CA ILE A 91 -16.07 15.25 -1.13
C ILE A 91 -16.60 13.85 -0.86
N SER A 92 -17.07 13.14 -1.89
CA SER A 92 -17.61 11.79 -1.72
C SER A 92 -16.56 10.81 -1.20
N LEU A 93 -15.32 10.88 -1.71
CA LEU A 93 -14.21 10.08 -1.20
C LEU A 93 -13.85 10.44 0.25
N GLY A 94 -13.86 11.73 0.60
CA GLY A 94 -13.61 12.19 1.97
C GLY A 94 -14.67 11.72 2.96
N ILE A 95 -15.95 11.80 2.59
CA ILE A 95 -17.05 11.28 3.41
C ILE A 95 -16.93 9.76 3.56
N ALA A 96 -16.63 9.03 2.48
CA ALA A 96 -16.41 7.59 2.53
C ALA A 96 -15.24 7.22 3.46
N PHE A 97 -14.14 7.98 3.42
CA PHE A 97 -12.98 7.76 4.29
C PHE A 97 -13.32 7.97 5.77
N ILE A 98 -14.14 8.97 6.10
CA ILE A 98 -14.58 9.25 7.48
C ILE A 98 -15.56 8.17 7.98
N ILE A 99 -16.47 7.69 7.13
CA ILE A 99 -17.45 6.68 7.52
C ILE A 99 -16.85 5.28 7.58
N SER A 100 -15.87 4.97 6.73
CA SER A 100 -15.20 3.66 6.65
C SER A 100 -14.76 3.07 8.01
N PRO A 101 -14.04 3.78 8.90
CA PRO A 101 -13.63 3.22 10.19
C PRO A 101 -14.82 2.98 11.13
N ILE A 102 -15.86 3.80 11.07
CA ILE A 102 -17.08 3.63 11.88
C ILE A 102 -17.86 2.41 11.40
N LEU A 103 -18.00 2.27 10.08
CA LEU A 103 -18.68 1.14 9.46
C LEU A 103 -17.90 -0.16 9.69
N GLY A 104 -16.57 -0.13 9.55
CA GLY A 104 -15.70 -1.28 9.83
C GLY A 104 -15.80 -1.74 11.29
N ARG A 105 -15.84 -0.81 12.25
CA ARG A 105 -16.05 -1.14 13.67
C ARG A 105 -17.42 -1.77 13.91
N LYS A 106 -18.48 -1.26 13.27
CA LYS A 106 -19.82 -1.87 13.35
C LYS A 106 -19.88 -3.26 12.73
N ILE A 107 -19.33 -3.43 11.53
CA ILE A 107 -19.20 -4.73 10.85
C ILE A 107 -18.36 -5.70 11.69
N ALA A 108 -17.49 -5.21 12.58
CA ALA A 108 -16.72 -6.09 13.44
C ALA A 108 -17.42 -6.49 14.75
N GLN A 109 -18.25 -5.62 15.33
CA GLN A 109 -18.76 -5.79 16.70
C GLN A 109 -20.24 -6.18 16.75
N ASP A 110 -21.01 -5.89 15.71
CA ASP A 110 -22.46 -6.00 15.68
C ASP A 110 -22.88 -7.14 14.75
N ASP A 111 -23.23 -8.30 15.31
CA ASP A 111 -23.62 -9.47 14.53
C ASP A 111 -24.99 -9.30 13.86
N GLU A 112 -25.91 -8.55 14.46
CA GLU A 112 -27.24 -8.26 13.89
C GLU A 112 -27.15 -7.38 12.65
N PHE A 113 -26.26 -6.38 12.68
CA PHE A 113 -26.01 -5.53 11.51
C PHE A 113 -25.41 -6.33 10.34
N ARG A 114 -24.58 -7.33 10.65
CA ARG A 114 -23.91 -8.14 9.63
C ARG A 114 -24.89 -9.06 8.94
N GLU A 115 -25.70 -9.79 9.68
CA GLU A 115 -26.70 -10.70 9.11
C GLU A 115 -27.71 -9.97 8.21
N LYS A 116 -28.03 -8.72 8.53
CA LYS A 116 -29.00 -7.92 7.77
C LYS A 116 -28.42 -7.21 6.54
N TYR A 117 -27.18 -6.75 6.59
CA TYR A 117 -26.62 -5.84 5.57
C TYR A 117 -25.36 -6.34 4.89
N VAL A 118 -24.66 -7.33 5.46
CA VAL A 118 -23.44 -7.89 4.87
C VAL A 118 -23.81 -9.18 4.14
N PRO A 119 -23.64 -9.25 2.82
CA PRO A 119 -23.85 -10.48 2.08
C PRO A 119 -22.90 -11.59 2.54
N ASP A 120 -23.38 -12.84 2.55
CA ASP A 120 -22.60 -14.00 3.01
C ASP A 120 -21.27 -14.21 2.27
N TRP A 121 -21.16 -13.76 1.01
CA TRP A 121 -19.91 -13.84 0.23
C TRP A 121 -18.83 -12.86 0.67
N TYR A 122 -19.20 -11.84 1.45
CA TYR A 122 -18.30 -10.80 1.97
C TYR A 122 -17.97 -11.01 3.46
N ASP A 123 -18.53 -12.05 4.09
CA ASP A 123 -18.19 -12.42 5.46
C ASP A 123 -16.94 -13.33 5.47
N PHE A 124 -15.78 -12.73 5.68
CA PHE A 124 -14.51 -13.44 5.78
C PHE A 124 -14.20 -14.00 7.18
N ARG A 125 -15.16 -13.97 8.12
CA ARG A 125 -14.91 -14.55 9.44
C ARG A 125 -14.99 -16.07 9.40
N VAL A 126 -13.97 -16.69 9.98
CA VAL A 126 -14.06 -18.09 10.38
C VAL A 126 -15.15 -18.18 11.45
N LYS A 127 -16.25 -18.86 11.15
CA LYS A 127 -17.31 -19.10 12.14
C LYS A 127 -16.65 -19.73 13.36
N PRO A 128 -16.84 -19.16 14.57
CA PRO A 128 -16.31 -19.80 15.76
C PRO A 128 -16.87 -21.23 15.81
N PRO A 129 -16.04 -22.23 16.11
CA PRO A 129 -16.52 -23.60 16.23
C PRO A 129 -17.68 -23.60 17.23
N LYS A 130 -18.76 -24.33 16.90
CA LYS A 130 -20.02 -24.37 17.69
C LYS A 130 -19.79 -24.73 19.16
N SER A 131 -18.65 -25.36 19.45
CA SER A 131 -18.09 -25.53 20.78
C SER A 131 -16.61 -25.14 20.72
N ALA A 132 -16.29 -23.87 20.94
CA ALA A 132 -14.96 -23.56 21.43
C ALA A 132 -14.83 -24.33 22.75
N TRP A 133 -13.99 -25.38 22.78
CA TRP A 133 -13.80 -26.16 24.01
C TRP A 133 -13.55 -25.21 25.16
N THR A 134 -14.31 -25.36 26.22
CA THR A 134 -13.99 -24.61 27.44
C THR A 134 -12.60 -25.04 27.89
N ARG A 135 -11.81 -24.13 28.48
CA ARG A 135 -10.46 -24.46 28.97
C ARG A 135 -10.44 -25.70 29.87
N LYS A 136 -11.55 -25.95 30.58
CA LYS A 136 -11.76 -27.13 31.42
C LYS A 136 -11.93 -28.40 30.59
N GLU A 137 -12.82 -28.42 29.60
CA GLU A 137 -13.01 -29.58 28.71
C GLU A 137 -11.74 -29.93 27.94
N LEU A 138 -10.97 -28.93 27.48
CA LEU A 138 -9.68 -29.18 26.83
C LEU A 138 -8.69 -29.83 27.81
N HIS A 139 -8.62 -29.33 29.04
CA HIS A 139 -7.74 -29.89 30.07
C HIS A 139 -8.13 -31.33 30.42
N ASP A 140 -9.44 -31.59 30.59
CA ASP A 140 -9.94 -32.93 30.90
C ASP A 140 -9.61 -33.93 29.78
N GLN A 141 -9.70 -33.49 28.52
CA GLN A 141 -9.28 -34.32 27.38
C GLN A 141 -7.78 -34.57 27.32
N ILE A 142 -6.95 -33.56 27.62
CA ILE A 142 -5.50 -33.75 27.69
C ILE A 142 -5.17 -34.81 28.75
N VAL A 143 -5.80 -34.71 29.93
CA VAL A 143 -5.60 -35.69 31.01
C VAL A 143 -6.07 -37.09 30.60
N ASP A 144 -7.21 -37.21 29.90
CA ASP A 144 -7.68 -38.51 29.41
C ASP A 144 -6.73 -39.11 28.36
N VAL A 145 -6.17 -38.28 27.45
CA VAL A 145 -5.16 -38.72 26.47
C VAL A 145 -3.87 -39.15 27.18
N GLU A 146 -3.40 -38.38 28.17
CA GLU A 146 -2.23 -38.74 28.97
C GLU A 146 -2.43 -40.08 29.69
N ARG A 147 -3.61 -40.30 30.28
CA ARG A 147 -3.96 -41.56 30.92
C ARG A 147 -3.96 -42.71 29.92
N ASP A 148 -4.61 -42.55 28.78
CA ASP A 148 -4.66 -43.57 27.73
C ASP A 148 -3.27 -43.89 27.15
N MET A 149 -2.43 -42.88 26.91
CA MET A 149 -1.04 -43.09 26.48
C MET A 149 -0.24 -43.86 27.54
N ARG A 150 -0.40 -43.52 28.82
CA ARG A 150 0.28 -44.24 29.90
C ARG A 150 -0.17 -45.69 30.00
N GLU A 151 -1.47 -45.96 29.86
CA GLU A 151 -2.01 -47.32 29.87
C GLU A 151 -1.52 -48.13 28.66
N ARG A 152 -1.51 -47.55 27.45
CA ARG A 152 -0.95 -48.17 26.24
C ARG A 152 0.56 -48.43 26.36
N ALA A 153 1.29 -47.55 27.04
CA ALA A 153 2.71 -47.75 27.31
C ALA A 153 2.96 -48.93 28.23
N ILE A 154 2.19 -49.05 29.32
CA ILE A 154 2.26 -50.19 30.23
C ILE A 154 1.88 -51.50 29.53
N LYS A 155 0.90 -51.44 28.62
CA LYS A 155 0.48 -52.57 27.79
C LYS A 155 1.51 -52.98 26.73
N GLY A 156 2.56 -52.17 26.52
CA GLY A 156 3.59 -52.42 25.51
C GLY A 156 3.07 -52.23 24.09
N ASP A 157 2.18 -51.26 23.87
CA ASP A 157 1.74 -50.87 22.52
C ASP A 157 2.75 -49.95 21.81
N PHE A 158 3.78 -49.46 22.53
CA PHE A 158 4.92 -48.71 21.97
C PHE A 158 6.18 -49.57 21.76
N THR A 159 6.05 -50.89 21.57
CA THR A 159 7.18 -51.67 21.07
C THR A 159 7.51 -51.27 19.63
N PRO A 160 8.79 -51.28 19.21
CA PRO A 160 9.20 -50.83 17.87
C PRO A 160 8.45 -51.57 16.76
N GLU A 161 8.19 -52.87 16.94
CA GLU A 161 7.43 -53.71 16.00
C GLU A 161 5.97 -53.25 15.83
N LYS A 162 5.28 -52.91 16.94
CA LYS A 162 3.90 -52.41 16.89
C LYS A 162 3.81 -50.97 16.41
N LEU A 163 4.82 -50.14 16.72
CA LEU A 163 4.94 -48.79 16.20
C LEU A 163 5.13 -48.79 14.69
N GLU A 164 5.91 -49.73 14.15
CA GLU A 164 6.07 -49.91 12.71
C GLU A 164 4.77 -50.38 12.06
N ALA A 165 4.06 -51.34 12.66
CA ALA A 165 2.73 -51.75 12.22
C ALA A 165 1.69 -50.61 12.29
N LEU A 166 1.76 -49.75 13.31
CA LEU A 166 0.90 -48.58 13.47
C LEU A 166 1.24 -47.50 12.43
N LYS A 167 2.52 -47.26 12.16
CA LYS A 167 2.98 -46.36 11.09
C LYS A 167 2.50 -46.84 9.72
N GLN A 168 2.51 -48.14 9.47
CA GLN A 168 1.98 -48.73 8.23
C GLN A 168 0.45 -48.60 8.12
N THR A 169 -0.29 -48.62 9.23
CA THR A 169 -1.75 -48.42 9.25
C THR A 169 -2.18 -46.95 9.28
N LEU A 170 -1.32 -46.06 9.77
CA LEU A 170 -1.51 -44.60 9.77
C LEU A 170 -0.94 -43.91 8.52
N GLN A 171 -0.29 -44.66 7.61
CA GLN A 171 -0.07 -44.20 6.24
C GLN A 171 -1.41 -43.76 5.63
N PRO A 172 -1.37 -42.72 4.78
CA PRO A 172 -2.35 -41.66 4.79
C PRO A 172 -3.75 -42.18 4.49
N ARG A 173 -4.73 -41.61 5.21
CA ARG A 173 -6.17 -41.65 4.89
C ARG A 173 -6.35 -41.86 3.39
N SER A 174 -6.98 -42.97 3.03
CA SER A 174 -7.41 -43.37 1.68
C SER A 174 -8.38 -42.39 0.99
N ASP A 175 -8.49 -41.17 1.53
CA ASP A 175 -9.44 -40.14 1.15
C ASP A 175 -8.77 -39.10 0.22
N LEU A 176 -7.43 -39.11 0.11
CA LEU A 176 -6.70 -38.33 -0.89
C LEU A 176 -6.25 -39.23 -2.04
N SER A 177 -6.55 -38.83 -3.26
CA SER A 177 -6.08 -39.54 -4.44
C SER A 177 -4.54 -39.49 -4.51
N THR A 178 -3.93 -40.50 -5.10
CA THR A 178 -2.48 -40.53 -5.37
C THR A 178 -2.01 -39.28 -6.13
N GLU A 179 -2.91 -38.67 -6.89
CA GLU A 179 -2.70 -37.42 -7.64
C GLU A 179 -2.62 -36.21 -6.71
N ASP A 180 -3.46 -36.13 -5.67
CA ASP A 180 -3.44 -35.04 -4.68
C ASP A 180 -2.16 -35.07 -3.83
N ILE A 181 -1.66 -36.26 -3.51
CA ILE A 181 -0.40 -36.44 -2.79
C ILE A 181 0.79 -35.99 -3.66
N ALA A 182 0.77 -36.35 -4.95
CA ALA A 182 1.78 -35.89 -5.91
C ALA A 182 1.70 -34.36 -6.12
N MET A 183 0.50 -33.79 -6.12
CA MET A 183 0.26 -32.36 -6.25
C MET A 183 0.74 -31.60 -5.00
N ALA A 184 0.42 -32.09 -3.80
CA ALA A 184 0.89 -31.53 -2.54
C ALA A 184 2.43 -31.56 -2.43
N LYS A 185 3.07 -32.63 -2.91
CA LYS A 185 4.53 -32.73 -3.00
C LYS A 185 5.12 -31.76 -4.02
N LYS A 186 4.48 -31.62 -5.19
CA LYS A 186 4.91 -30.70 -6.26
C LYS A 186 4.87 -29.23 -5.85
N TYR A 187 3.86 -28.85 -5.06
CA TYR A 187 3.64 -27.46 -4.65
C TYR A 187 4.12 -27.16 -3.21
N GLY A 188 4.84 -28.09 -2.57
CA GLY A 188 5.44 -27.88 -1.25
C GLY A 188 4.46 -27.83 -0.08
N TRP A 189 3.17 -28.09 -0.29
CA TRP A 189 2.17 -28.10 0.79
C TRP A 189 2.42 -29.17 1.84
N GLY A 190 3.11 -30.27 1.47
CA GLY A 190 3.56 -31.29 2.43
C GLY A 190 4.77 -30.88 3.26
N ALA A 191 5.47 -29.80 2.90
CA ALA A 191 6.65 -29.28 3.62
C ALA A 191 6.29 -28.12 4.57
N ILE A 192 5.07 -27.59 4.50
CA ILE A 192 4.59 -26.53 5.39
C ILE A 192 4.04 -27.18 6.66
N HIS A 193 4.91 -27.66 7.54
CA HIS A 193 4.51 -28.01 8.90
C HIS A 193 4.41 -26.71 9.71
N PRO A 194 3.24 -26.38 10.29
CA PRO A 194 3.12 -25.21 11.16
C PRO A 194 3.95 -25.45 12.42
N GLY A 195 5.18 -24.94 12.44
CA GLY A 195 6.10 -25.04 13.58
C GLY A 195 7.50 -25.56 13.26
N VAL A 196 7.84 -25.85 11.99
CA VAL A 196 9.23 -26.08 11.59
C VAL A 196 9.64 -24.93 10.68
N ASP A 197 10.58 -24.11 11.13
CA ASP A 197 11.14 -23.07 10.29
C ASP A 197 11.94 -23.74 9.15
N PRO A 198 11.81 -23.26 7.91
CA PRO A 198 12.53 -23.84 6.77
C PRO A 198 14.05 -23.72 6.87
N ASP A 199 14.53 -22.95 7.85
CA ASP A 199 15.93 -22.66 8.11
C ASP A 199 16.53 -23.60 9.20
N ASP A 200 15.72 -24.47 9.81
CA ASP A 200 16.13 -25.45 10.84
C ASP A 200 16.46 -26.84 10.26
N TYR A 201 16.54 -26.96 8.93
CA TYR A 201 16.86 -28.21 8.21
C TYR A 201 18.22 -28.14 7.50
N ASP A 202 19.29 -27.78 8.19
CA ASP A 202 20.68 -27.91 7.73
C ASP A 202 21.55 -27.82 9.01
N GLU A 203 22.07 -28.89 9.61
CA GLU A 203 23.34 -29.57 9.30
C GLU A 203 23.53 -30.53 10.50
N ASP A 204 23.45 -31.86 10.38
CA ASP A 204 24.01 -32.78 11.41
C ASP A 204 23.93 -34.30 11.07
N ASP A 205 23.82 -34.72 9.80
CA ASP A 205 23.75 -36.16 9.46
C ASP A 205 24.69 -36.64 8.34
N ASP A 206 25.77 -35.91 8.06
CA ASP A 206 26.79 -36.32 7.07
C ASP A 206 28.20 -36.37 7.72
N ASP A 207 28.46 -37.24 8.71
CA ASP A 207 29.85 -37.53 9.13
C ASP A 207 30.01 -38.85 9.93
N TYR A 208 29.34 -39.93 9.49
CA TYR A 208 29.71 -41.29 9.90
C TYR A 208 29.78 -42.24 8.70
N GLU A 209 30.79 -42.03 7.84
CA GLU A 209 31.33 -43.09 6.99
C GLU A 209 32.69 -43.57 7.54
N GLU A 210 32.67 -44.83 8.00
CA GLU A 210 33.74 -45.86 8.07
C GLU A 210 35.11 -45.56 8.70
#